data_AF-A0A285PXU7-F1
#
_entry.id   AF-A0A285PXU7-F1
#
_cell.length_a   1.000
_cell.length_b   1.000
_cell.length_c   1.000
_cell.angle_alpha   90.00
_cell.angle_beta   90.00
_cell.angle_gamma   90.00
#
_symmetry.space_group_name_H-M   'P 1'
#
loop_
_entity.id
_entity.type
_entity.pdbx_description
1 polymer ?
#
loop_
_entity_poly.entity_id
_entity_poly.type
_entity_poly.pdbx_seq_one_letter_code
_entity_poly.pdbx_strand_id
1 'polypeptide(L)'
;MKLSELTAEQGLEAIANSLEHIGNIADDDDALSLCQKLVPQEGEKYIKVFARGAKTAPRLLKTHKDDVIGILAAFELQSVEEYKKKHKLMDIIKGMVDLINEPEVRQLFFSAPTSAAEEPSGDAQENTEEEA
;
A
#
# COMPACT_ATOMS: atom_id res chain seq x y z
N MET A 1 14.20 -0.08 -5.44
CA MET A 1 13.84 0.05 -6.88
C MET A 1 13.25 1.43 -7.11
N LYS A 2 13.27 1.97 -8.34
CA LYS A 2 12.65 3.26 -8.68
C LYS A 2 11.62 3.04 -9.79
N LEU A 3 10.33 3.26 -9.50
CA LEU A 3 9.28 3.08 -10.50
C LEU A 3 9.33 4.15 -11.58
N SER A 4 9.84 5.33 -11.23
CA SER A 4 10.11 6.44 -12.16
C SER A 4 11.06 6.10 -13.32
N GLU A 5 11.79 4.99 -13.26
CA GLU A 5 12.69 4.54 -14.33
C GLU A 5 12.03 3.53 -15.29
N LEU A 6 10.81 3.07 -15.00
CA LEU A 6 10.05 2.14 -15.85
C LEU A 6 9.36 2.86 -17.01
N THR A 7 9.25 2.19 -18.16
CA THR A 7 8.33 2.64 -19.21
C THR A 7 6.87 2.44 -18.77
N ALA A 8 5.93 3.12 -19.43
CA ALA A 8 4.51 2.95 -19.13
C ALA A 8 4.04 1.50 -19.25
N GLU A 9 4.50 0.77 -20.27
CA GLU A 9 4.18 -0.65 -20.47
C GLU A 9 4.75 -1.51 -19.34
N GLN A 10 6.01 -1.29 -18.97
CA GLN A 10 6.64 -1.98 -17.85
C GLN A 10 5.96 -1.69 -16.51
N GLY A 11 5.57 -0.44 -16.27
CA GLY A 11 4.85 -0.04 -15.07
C GLY A 11 3.47 -0.71 -14.98
N LEU A 12 2.72 -0.76 -16.09
CA LEU A 12 1.44 -1.44 -16.14
C LEU A 12 1.57 -2.96 -15.93
N GLU A 13 2.59 -3.57 -16.53
CA GLU A 13 2.92 -4.99 -16.34
C GLU A 13 3.24 -5.30 -14.86
N ALA A 14 4.08 -4.49 -14.23
CA ALA A 14 4.41 -4.62 -12.82
C ALA A 14 3.17 -4.50 -11.92
N ILE A 15 2.30 -3.52 -12.18
CA ILE A 15 1.06 -3.35 -11.44
C ILE A 15 0.17 -4.58 -11.64
N ALA A 16 -0.12 -4.97 -12.88
CA ALA A 16 -0.98 -6.09 -13.20
C ALA A 16 -0.52 -7.40 -12.51
N ASN A 17 0.77 -7.70 -12.58
CA ASN A 17 1.36 -8.89 -11.97
C ASN A 17 1.36 -8.85 -10.43
N SER A 18 1.24 -7.67 -9.82
CA SER A 18 1.14 -7.55 -8.35
C SER A 18 -0.29 -7.72 -7.82
N LEU A 19 -1.32 -7.47 -8.64
CA LEU A 19 -2.71 -7.35 -8.17
C LEU A 19 -3.28 -8.65 -7.60
N GLU A 20 -2.97 -9.80 -8.21
CA GLU A 20 -3.44 -11.09 -7.70
C GLU A 20 -2.90 -11.37 -6.28
N HIS A 21 -1.62 -11.11 -6.06
CA HIS A 21 -0.98 -11.29 -4.76
C HIS A 21 -1.50 -10.30 -3.71
N ILE A 22 -1.78 -9.05 -4.11
CA ILE A 22 -2.42 -8.07 -3.23
C ILE A 22 -3.83 -8.54 -2.87
N GLY A 23 -4.59 -9.04 -3.85
CA GLY A 23 -5.94 -9.60 -3.66
C GLY A 23 -5.94 -10.76 -2.66
N ASN A 24 -5.03 -11.72 -2.82
CA ASN A 24 -4.91 -12.86 -1.91
C ASN A 24 -4.67 -12.44 -0.44
N ILE A 25 -3.89 -11.38 -0.21
CA ILE A 25 -3.67 -10.83 1.14
C ILE A 25 -4.91 -10.07 1.64
N ALA A 26 -5.58 -9.32 0.76
CA ALA A 26 -6.74 -8.52 1.13
C ALA A 26 -7.99 -9.37 1.43
N ASP A 27 -8.14 -10.51 0.77
CA ASP A 27 -9.23 -11.47 0.98
C ASP A 27 -9.07 -12.32 2.25
N ASP A 28 -7.87 -12.34 2.87
CA ASP A 28 -7.64 -12.94 4.18
C ASP A 28 -7.93 -11.89 5.28
N ASP A 29 -9.09 -12.00 5.93
CA ASP A 29 -9.54 -11.12 7.02
C ASP A 29 -8.50 -10.99 8.15
N ASP A 30 -7.80 -12.09 8.45
CA ASP A 30 -6.77 -12.14 9.48
C ASP A 30 -5.57 -11.28 9.04
N ALA A 31 -5.11 -11.44 7.80
CA ALA A 31 -4.05 -10.66 7.19
C ALA A 31 -4.42 -9.17 7.06
N LEU A 32 -5.62 -8.87 6.57
CA LEU A 32 -6.14 -7.50 6.44
C LEU A 32 -6.16 -6.80 7.80
N SER A 33 -6.64 -7.47 8.85
CA SER A 33 -6.65 -6.92 10.21
C SER A 33 -5.24 -6.61 10.74
N LEU A 34 -4.24 -7.40 10.33
CA LEU A 34 -2.84 -7.17 10.69
C LEU A 34 -2.27 -5.97 9.93
N CYS A 35 -2.57 -5.85 8.63
CA CYS A 35 -2.15 -4.72 7.79
C CYS A 35 -2.75 -3.39 8.28
N GLN A 36 -4.03 -3.35 8.64
CA GLN A 36 -4.67 -2.16 9.21
C GLN A 36 -4.00 -1.70 10.51
N LYS A 37 -3.58 -2.65 11.36
CA LYS A 37 -2.82 -2.34 12.58
C LYS A 37 -1.46 -1.73 12.26
N LEU A 38 -0.89 -1.92 11.08
CA LEU A 38 0.44 -1.40 10.71
C LEU A 38 0.41 0.03 10.17
N VAL A 39 -0.77 0.57 9.88
CA VAL A 39 -0.91 1.96 9.45
C VAL A 39 -0.39 2.89 10.56
N PRO A 40 0.58 3.79 10.25
CA PRO A 40 1.06 4.78 11.21
C PRO A 40 -0.08 5.74 11.60
N GLN A 41 -0.22 6.00 12.90
CA GLN A 41 -1.16 7.02 13.38
C GLN A 41 -0.47 8.39 13.44
N GLU A 42 -1.25 9.47 13.30
CA GLU A 42 -0.71 10.83 13.38
C GLU A 42 -0.02 11.07 14.73
N GLY A 43 1.20 11.63 14.68
CA GLY A 43 2.02 11.85 15.87
C GLY A 43 2.64 10.58 16.49
N GLU A 44 2.45 9.40 15.89
CA GLU A 44 3.02 8.15 16.39
C GLU A 44 4.54 8.07 16.16
N LYS A 45 5.29 7.72 17.21
CA LYS A 45 6.73 7.47 17.08
C LYS A 45 6.98 6.20 16.26
N TYR A 46 7.91 6.27 15.31
CA TYR A 46 8.33 5.13 14.47
C TYR A 46 8.63 3.83 15.25
N ILE A 47 9.21 3.92 16.45
CA ILE A 47 9.50 2.75 17.28
C ILE A 47 8.23 1.98 17.71
N LYS A 48 7.09 2.67 17.88
CA LYS A 48 5.81 2.04 18.21
C LYS A 48 5.21 1.30 17.01
N VAL A 49 5.26 1.95 15.84
CA VAL A 49 4.87 1.31 14.56
C VAL A 49 5.71 0.07 14.32
N PHE A 50 7.03 0.16 14.51
CA PHE A 50 7.95 -0.97 14.38
C PHE A 50 7.67 -2.09 15.39
N ALA A 51 7.45 -1.76 16.66
CA ALA A 51 7.13 -2.76 17.69
C ALA A 51 5.81 -3.48 17.43
N ARG A 52 4.81 -2.79 16.87
CA ARG A 52 3.56 -3.37 16.39
C ARG A 52 3.80 -4.26 15.18
N GLY A 53 4.58 -3.75 14.22
CA GLY A 53 5.24 -4.48 13.12
C GLY A 53 5.79 -5.83 13.53
N ALA A 54 6.71 -5.84 14.48
CA ALA A 54 7.39 -7.05 14.93
C ALA A 54 6.45 -8.11 15.52
N LYS A 55 5.28 -7.73 16.02
CA LYS A 55 4.27 -8.66 16.58
C LYS A 55 3.33 -9.22 15.53
N THR A 56 3.07 -8.48 14.46
CA THR A 56 2.07 -8.84 13.43
C THR A 56 2.70 -9.37 12.15
N ALA A 57 3.83 -8.81 11.73
CA ALA A 57 4.54 -9.18 10.50
C ALA A 57 4.93 -10.68 10.45
N PRO A 58 5.38 -11.35 11.53
CA PRO A 58 5.72 -12.77 11.44
C PRO A 58 4.52 -13.68 11.12
N ARG A 59 3.30 -13.29 11.50
CA ARG A 59 2.09 -14.06 11.18
C ARG A 59 1.74 -13.88 9.70
N LEU A 60 1.69 -12.63 9.24
CA LEU A 60 1.47 -12.28 7.83
C LEU A 60 2.49 -12.95 6.91
N LEU A 61 3.78 -12.88 7.25
CA LEU A 61 4.85 -13.50 6.45
C LEU A 61 4.79 -15.03 6.46
N LYS A 62 4.19 -15.68 7.47
CA LYS A 62 4.06 -17.14 7.46
C LYS A 62 2.92 -17.63 6.58
N THR A 63 1.84 -16.87 6.48
CA THR A 63 0.65 -17.22 5.68
C THR A 63 0.75 -16.72 4.25
N HIS A 64 1.32 -15.53 4.03
CA HIS A 64 1.38 -14.86 2.72
C HIS A 64 2.80 -14.57 2.24
N LYS A 65 3.82 -15.36 2.64
CA LYS A 65 5.20 -15.18 2.13
C LYS A 65 5.25 -15.19 0.61
N ASP A 66 4.49 -16.06 -0.04
CA ASP A 66 4.55 -16.24 -1.48
C ASP A 66 3.90 -15.05 -2.19
N ASP A 67 2.83 -14.49 -1.64
CA ASP A 67 2.21 -13.25 -2.12
C ASP A 67 3.13 -12.04 -1.93
N VAL A 68 3.79 -11.91 -0.76
CA VAL A 68 4.77 -10.84 -0.53
C VAL A 68 5.93 -10.92 -1.51
N ILE A 69 6.44 -12.13 -1.78
CA ILE A 69 7.47 -12.34 -2.78
C ILE A 69 6.95 -12.02 -4.18
N GLY A 70 5.71 -12.39 -4.50
CA GLY A 70 5.04 -12.09 -5.75
C GLY A 70 4.95 -10.61 -6.04
N ILE A 71 4.53 -9.81 -5.06
CA ILE A 71 4.50 -8.34 -5.15
C ILE A 71 5.89 -7.79 -5.45
N LEU A 72 6.91 -8.21 -4.70
CA LEU A 72 8.28 -7.73 -4.90
C LEU A 72 8.86 -8.13 -6.26
N ALA A 73 8.58 -9.35 -6.71
CA ALA A 73 9.01 -9.87 -8.01
C ALA A 73 8.35 -9.11 -9.17
N ALA A 74 7.04 -8.84 -9.06
CA ALA A 74 6.27 -8.09 -10.05
C ALA A 74 6.86 -6.70 -10.28
N PHE A 75 7.16 -5.96 -9.22
CA PHE A 75 7.80 -4.65 -9.35
C PHE A 75 9.24 -4.77 -9.88
N GLU A 76 9.96 -5.84 -9.59
CA GLU A 76 11.31 -6.09 -10.17
C GLU A 76 11.27 -6.63 -11.61
N LEU A 77 10.09 -6.76 -12.22
CA LEU A 77 9.87 -7.34 -13.53
C LEU A 77 10.53 -8.71 -13.67
N GLN A 78 10.45 -9.51 -12.60
CA GLN A 78 10.99 -10.85 -12.50
C GLN A 78 9.87 -11.83 -12.21
N SER A 79 10.05 -13.08 -12.64
CA SER A 79 9.20 -14.16 -12.14
C SER A 79 9.47 -14.42 -10.65
N VAL A 80 8.47 -14.96 -9.95
CA VAL A 80 8.61 -15.39 -8.55
C VAL A 80 9.77 -16.38 -8.35
N GLU A 81 9.94 -17.28 -9.32
CA GLU A 81 11.03 -18.27 -9.37
C GLU A 81 12.41 -17.62 -9.40
N GLU A 82 12.60 -16.63 -10.28
CA GLU A 82 13.87 -15.89 -10.40
C GLU A 82 14.15 -15.07 -9.15
N TYR A 83 13.13 -14.40 -8.62
CA TYR A 83 13.23 -13.59 -7.43
C TYR A 83 13.70 -14.44 -6.22
N LYS A 84 13.09 -15.61 -6.01
CA LYS A 84 13.45 -16.55 -4.94
C LYS A 84 14.88 -17.08 -5.05
N LYS A 85 15.39 -17.28 -6.28
CA LYS A 85 16.75 -17.78 -6.52
C LYS A 85 17.80 -16.70 -6.29
N LYS A 86 17.48 -15.46 -6.64
CA LYS A 86 18.42 -14.34 -6.62
C LYS A 86 18.47 -13.61 -5.28
N HIS A 87 17.34 -13.44 -4.61
CA HIS A 87 17.20 -12.58 -3.44
C HIS A 87 17.28 -13.37 -2.13
N LYS A 88 17.98 -12.82 -1.14
CA LYS A 88 18.06 -13.33 0.23
C LYS A 88 17.15 -12.52 1.15
N LEU A 89 17.02 -12.96 2.40
CA LEU A 89 16.16 -12.30 3.40
C LEU A 89 16.39 -10.78 3.52
N MET A 90 17.64 -10.33 3.50
CA MET A 90 17.95 -8.90 3.58
C MET A 90 17.48 -8.11 2.36
N ASP A 91 17.47 -8.75 1.18
CA ASP A 91 16.98 -8.14 -0.05
C ASP A 91 15.46 -8.04 -0.05
N ILE A 92 14.76 -9.02 0.53
CA ILE A 92 13.30 -8.98 0.73
C ILE A 92 12.92 -7.84 1.69
N ILE A 93 13.61 -7.74 2.84
CA ILE A 93 13.36 -6.67 3.81
C ILE A 93 13.60 -5.30 3.17
N LYS A 94 14.70 -5.15 2.43
CA LYS A 94 15.00 -3.91 1.70
C LYS A 94 13.94 -3.63 0.63
N GLY A 95 13.55 -4.64 -0.15
CA GLY A 95 12.52 -4.52 -1.17
C GLY A 95 11.19 -4.01 -0.61
N MET A 96 10.77 -4.55 0.54
CA MET A 96 9.56 -4.06 1.23
C MET A 96 9.69 -2.60 1.68
N VAL A 97 10.84 -2.23 2.26
CA VAL A 97 11.09 -0.84 2.71
C VAL A 97 11.14 0.12 1.52
N ASP A 98 11.80 -0.26 0.44
CA ASP A 98 11.89 0.52 -0.79
C ASP A 98 10.49 0.71 -1.40
N LEU A 99 9.70 -0.36 -1.49
CA LEU A 99 8.34 -0.33 -2.07
C LEU A 99 7.38 0.53 -1.24
N ILE A 100 7.42 0.44 0.08
CA ILE A 100 6.58 1.26 0.97
C ILE A 100 6.97 2.74 0.90
N ASN A 101 8.24 3.06 0.66
CA ASN A 101 8.72 4.44 0.58
C ASN A 101 8.71 5.02 -0.83
N GLU A 102 8.30 4.22 -1.81
CA GLU A 102 8.14 4.64 -3.20
C GLU A 102 6.96 5.63 -3.30
N PRO A 103 7.19 6.88 -3.75
CA PRO A 103 6.14 7.89 -3.83
C PRO A 103 4.95 7.48 -4.71
N GLU A 104 5.19 6.84 -5.85
CA GLU A 104 4.21 6.41 -6.82
C GLU A 104 3.36 5.26 -6.27
N VAL A 105 3.96 4.31 -5.53
CA VAL A 105 3.22 3.26 -4.80
C VAL A 105 2.37 3.88 -3.70
N ARG A 106 2.93 4.82 -2.93
CA ARG A 106 2.20 5.56 -1.90
C ARG A 106 0.99 6.27 -2.49
N GLN A 107 1.17 6.93 -3.63
CA GLN A 107 0.09 7.62 -4.31
C GLN A 107 -0.98 6.64 -4.83
N LEU A 108 -0.57 5.51 -5.40
CA LEU A 108 -1.50 4.59 -6.04
C LEU A 108 -2.31 3.75 -5.04
N PHE A 109 -1.67 3.26 -3.96
CA PHE A 109 -2.27 2.28 -3.05
C PHE A 109 -2.57 2.83 -1.65
N PHE A 110 -1.95 3.93 -1.25
CA PHE A 110 -2.07 4.46 0.11
C PHE A 110 -2.71 5.86 0.16
N SER A 111 -2.87 6.54 -0.98
CA SER A 111 -3.74 7.71 -1.05
C SER A 111 -5.19 7.24 -0.98
N ALA A 112 -5.77 7.29 0.22
CA ALA A 112 -7.21 7.36 0.32
C ALA A 112 -7.70 8.59 -0.47
N PRO A 113 -8.87 8.55 -1.14
CA PRO A 113 -9.60 9.80 -1.31
C PRO A 113 -9.77 10.35 0.10
N THR A 114 -9.16 11.52 0.38
CA THR A 114 -9.59 12.34 1.50
C THR A 114 -11.11 12.33 1.44
N SER A 115 -11.72 11.75 2.46
CA SER A 115 -13.17 11.79 2.67
C SER A 115 -13.65 13.13 2.16
N ALA A 116 -14.62 13.08 1.24
CA ALA A 116 -15.31 14.22 0.67
C ALA A 116 -15.18 15.38 1.64
N ALA A 117 -14.47 16.43 1.23
CA ALA A 117 -14.62 17.70 1.91
C ALA A 117 -16.13 17.86 2.05
N GLU A 118 -16.60 17.83 3.29
CA GLU A 118 -17.79 18.55 3.67
C GLU A 118 -17.48 20.01 3.31
N GLU A 119 -17.57 20.33 2.02
CA GLU A 119 -18.00 21.65 1.66
C GLU A 119 -19.39 21.75 2.27
N PRO A 120 -19.65 22.69 3.19
CA PRO A 120 -21.02 22.99 3.54
C PRO A 120 -21.70 23.41 2.23
N SER A 121 -22.53 22.50 1.72
CA SER A 121 -23.47 22.74 0.63
C SER A 121 -24.11 24.10 0.88
N GLY A 122 -23.85 25.05 -0.02
CA GLY A 122 -24.03 26.47 0.23
C GLY A 122 -25.36 26.84 0.86
N ASP A 123 -25.29 27.69 1.90
CA ASP A 123 -26.41 28.52 2.31
C ASP A 123 -26.79 29.40 1.11
N ALA A 124 -27.83 28.98 0.39
CA ALA A 124 -28.57 29.85 -0.49
C ALA A 124 -29.17 30.96 0.37
N GLN A 125 -28.63 32.16 0.26
CA GLN A 125 -29.22 33.37 0.84
C GLN A 125 -30.57 33.62 0.15
N GLU A 126 -31.65 33.18 0.76
CA GLU A 126 -33.02 33.53 0.35
C GLU A 126 -33.23 35.02 0.61
N ASN A 127 -33.28 35.79 -0.46
CA ASN A 127 -33.67 37.19 -0.43
C ASN A 127 -35.20 37.23 -0.36
N THR A 128 -35.77 37.42 0.84
CA THR A 128 -37.18 37.75 0.96
C THR A 128 -37.34 39.25 0.75
N GLU A 129 -37.85 39.62 -0.43
CA GLU A 129 -38.53 40.90 -0.63
C GLU A 129 -39.70 40.99 0.35
N GLU A 130 -39.72 42.00 1.22
CA GLU A 130 -40.92 42.38 1.97
C GLU A 130 -41.33 43.77 1.51
N GLU A 131 -42.35 43.80 0.64
CA GLU A 131 -43.20 44.97 0.40
C GLU A 131 -43.98 45.29 1.68
N ALA A 132 -43.88 46.53 2.16
CA ALA A 132 -44.96 47.26 2.83
C ALA A 132 -44.69 48.78 2.81
#